data_AF-A0A502HPG8-F1
#
_entry.id   AF-A0A502HPG8-F1
#
_cell.length_a   1.000
_cell.length_b   1.000
_cell.length_c   1.000
_cell.angle_alpha   90.00
_cell.angle_beta   90.00
_cell.angle_gamma   90.00
#
_symmetry.space_group_name_H-M   'P 1'
#
loop_
_entity.id
_entity.type
_entity.pdbx_description
1 polymer ?
#
loop_
_entity_poly.entity_id
_entity_poly.type
_entity_poly.pdbx_seq_one_letter_code
_entity_poly.pdbx_strand_id
1 'polypeptide(L)'
;MHWSWKIVKTGFDPQQVPSYPGDVIKIKWAHISASGAYDQAASVQGARAMVSGYGINGLNVAPALNSRHTQKLAIDMNISWTGTLAINNASGTAVSISSSPKTGMNSELHTVGASYGVIKFVGGSSDKPHWSNDGH
;
A
#
# COMPACT_ATOMS: atom_id res chain seq x y z
N MET A 1 -6.40 4.79 -8.02
CA MET A 1 -5.01 5.25 -7.78
C MET A 1 -4.07 4.93 -8.95
N HIS A 2 -3.84 3.66 -9.31
CA HIS A 2 -2.89 3.27 -10.38
C HIS A 2 -3.13 4.00 -11.71
N TRP A 3 -4.34 3.85 -12.28
CA TRP A 3 -4.66 4.38 -13.60
C TRP A 3 -4.68 5.91 -13.66
N SER A 4 -5.22 6.57 -12.63
CA SER A 4 -5.16 8.04 -12.54
C SER A 4 -3.71 8.55 -12.56
N TRP A 5 -2.80 7.88 -11.85
CA TRP A 5 -1.38 8.21 -11.89
C TRP A 5 -0.78 7.99 -13.29
N LYS A 6 -1.05 6.84 -13.94
CA LYS A 6 -0.54 6.51 -15.29
C LYS A 6 -1.02 7.52 -16.35
N ILE A 7 -2.29 7.90 -16.32
CA ILE A 7 -2.86 8.90 -17.24
C ILE A 7 -2.12 10.24 -17.08
N VAL A 8 -1.95 10.71 -15.83
CA VAL A 8 -1.37 12.04 -15.57
C VAL A 8 0.15 12.07 -15.77
N LYS A 9 0.86 11.03 -15.36
CA LYS A 9 2.34 11.04 -15.30
C LYS A 9 3.00 10.45 -16.55
N THR A 10 2.32 9.55 -17.25
CA THR A 10 2.88 8.89 -18.44
C THR A 10 2.07 9.15 -19.71
N GLY A 11 0.97 9.91 -19.63
CA GLY A 11 0.09 10.14 -20.78
C GLY A 11 -0.66 8.88 -21.22
N PHE A 12 -0.87 7.91 -20.32
CA PHE A 12 -1.59 6.68 -20.66
C PHE A 12 -3.01 7.02 -21.16
N ASP A 13 -3.44 6.37 -22.24
CA ASP A 13 -4.74 6.62 -22.87
C ASP A 13 -5.90 6.18 -21.93
N PRO A 14 -6.77 7.10 -21.48
CA PRO A 14 -7.94 6.78 -20.68
C PRO A 14 -8.90 5.76 -21.32
N GLN A 15 -8.94 5.65 -22.65
CA GLN A 15 -9.79 4.69 -23.36
C GLN A 15 -9.26 3.25 -23.26
N GLN A 16 -7.97 3.08 -22.95
CA GLN A 16 -7.31 1.77 -22.82
C GLN A 16 -7.23 1.27 -21.38
N VAL A 17 -7.83 2.00 -20.43
CA VAL A 17 -7.87 1.54 -19.04
C VAL A 17 -8.80 0.31 -18.96
N PRO A 18 -8.30 -0.86 -18.53
CA PRO A 18 -9.14 -2.05 -18.45
C PRO A 18 -10.25 -1.86 -17.41
N SER A 19 -11.41 -2.45 -17.69
CA SER A 19 -12.48 -2.57 -16.71
C SER A 19 -11.98 -3.27 -15.46
N TYR A 20 -12.48 -2.85 -14.31
CA TYR A 20 -12.14 -3.50 -13.06
C TYR A 20 -12.68 -4.95 -13.06
N PRO A 21 -11.89 -5.97 -12.64
CA PRO A 21 -12.36 -7.35 -12.58
C PRO A 21 -13.66 -7.50 -11.78
N GLY A 22 -14.61 -8.25 -12.32
CA GLY A 22 -15.93 -8.42 -11.71
C GLY A 22 -16.84 -7.20 -11.81
N ASP A 23 -16.39 -6.11 -12.45
CA ASP A 23 -17.21 -4.93 -12.77
C ASP A 23 -17.85 -4.25 -11.55
N VAL A 24 -17.24 -4.43 -10.38
CA VAL A 24 -17.72 -3.92 -9.08
C VAL A 24 -17.31 -2.46 -8.82
N ILE A 25 -16.29 -1.95 -9.53
CA ILE A 25 -15.84 -0.56 -9.43
C ILE A 25 -16.12 0.12 -10.77
N LYS A 26 -17.03 1.08 -10.74
CA LYS A 26 -17.44 1.87 -11.91
C LYS A 26 -16.69 3.19 -11.93
N ILE A 27 -15.53 3.21 -12.58
CA ILE A 27 -14.80 4.47 -12.85
C ILE A 27 -14.89 4.75 -14.34
N LYS A 28 -15.45 5.90 -14.69
CA LYS A 28 -15.41 6.40 -16.07
C LYS A 28 -14.06 7.05 -16.31
N TRP A 29 -13.14 6.33 -16.95
CA TRP A 29 -11.83 6.87 -17.32
C TRP A 29 -11.91 7.72 -18.60
N ALA A 30 -12.58 7.20 -19.63
CA ALA A 30 -12.86 7.92 -20.86
C ALA A 30 -14.15 8.75 -20.71
N HIS A 31 -13.97 10.04 -20.45
CA HIS A 31 -15.07 10.99 -20.42
C HIS A 31 -15.56 11.26 -21.85
N ILE A 32 -16.84 11.63 -21.97
CA ILE A 32 -17.43 12.06 -23.23
C ILE A 32 -17.98 13.46 -23.05
N SER A 33 -17.96 14.25 -24.12
CA SER A 33 -18.57 15.56 -24.18
C SER A 33 -20.10 15.44 -24.25
N ALA A 34 -20.78 16.59 -24.24
CA ALA A 34 -22.23 16.65 -24.46
C ALA A 34 -22.67 16.08 -25.82
N SER A 35 -21.79 16.06 -26.84
CA SER A 35 -22.09 15.47 -28.14
C SER A 35 -21.89 13.95 -28.18
N GLY A 36 -21.44 13.34 -27.07
CA GLY A 36 -21.15 11.90 -26.97
C GLY A 36 -19.76 11.51 -27.51
N ALA A 37 -18.98 12.47 -28.03
CA ALA A 37 -17.61 12.23 -28.47
C ALA A 37 -16.66 12.10 -27.28
N TYR A 38 -15.57 11.34 -27.43
CA TYR A 38 -14.52 11.25 -26.43
C TYR A 38 -13.92 12.63 -26.10
N ASP A 39 -13.77 12.90 -24.80
CA ASP A 39 -13.19 14.15 -24.28
C ASP A 39 -11.90 13.84 -23.51
N GLN A 40 -10.78 14.00 -24.20
CA GLN A 40 -9.45 13.77 -23.64
C GLN A 40 -9.14 14.75 -22.49
N ALA A 41 -9.53 16.02 -22.62
CA ALA A 41 -9.22 17.04 -21.64
C ALA A 41 -9.95 16.77 -20.31
N ALA A 42 -11.25 16.44 -20.38
CA ALA A 42 -12.03 16.07 -19.22
C ALA A 42 -11.52 14.78 -18.56
N SER A 43 -11.12 13.79 -19.36
CA SER A 43 -10.56 12.52 -18.87
C SER A 43 -9.26 12.74 -18.07
N VAL A 44 -8.34 13.54 -18.63
CA VAL A 44 -7.07 13.89 -17.96
C VAL A 44 -7.34 14.75 -16.72
N GLN A 45 -8.29 15.68 -16.78
CA GLN A 45 -8.67 16.52 -15.64
C GLN A 45 -9.24 15.68 -14.48
N GLY A 46 -10.12 14.72 -14.77
CA GLY A 46 -10.63 13.76 -13.78
C GLY A 46 -9.52 12.94 -13.14
N ALA A 47 -8.59 12.43 -13.95
CA ALA A 47 -7.41 11.72 -13.44
C ALA A 47 -6.52 12.60 -12.55
N ARG A 48 -6.32 13.89 -12.90
CA ARG A 48 -5.60 14.86 -12.05
C ARG A 48 -6.29 15.10 -10.72
N ALA A 49 -7.62 15.24 -10.72
CA ALA A 49 -8.39 15.38 -9.50
C ALA A 49 -8.22 14.15 -8.59
N MET A 50 -8.20 12.93 -9.15
CA MET A 50 -7.93 11.71 -8.39
C MET A 50 -6.48 11.68 -7.85
N VAL A 51 -5.48 12.02 -8.67
CA VAL A 51 -4.07 12.08 -8.22
C VAL A 51 -3.91 13.07 -7.06
N SER A 52 -4.58 14.23 -7.15
CA SER A 52 -4.62 15.23 -6.09
C SER A 52 -5.33 14.72 -4.83
N GLY A 53 -6.56 14.22 -4.97
CA GLY A 53 -7.38 13.76 -3.85
C GLY A 53 -6.80 12.57 -3.10
N TYR A 54 -6.07 11.67 -3.78
CA TYR A 54 -5.37 10.57 -3.13
C TYR A 54 -3.98 10.95 -2.59
N GLY A 55 -3.51 12.18 -2.81
CA GLY A 55 -2.19 12.62 -2.36
C GLY A 55 -1.01 11.94 -3.07
N ILE A 56 -1.23 11.33 -4.24
CA ILE A 56 -0.22 10.51 -4.96
C ILE A 56 0.62 11.32 -5.97
N ASN A 57 0.58 12.64 -5.89
CA ASN A 57 1.29 13.55 -6.81
C ASN A 57 2.82 13.34 -6.80
N GLY A 58 3.37 13.06 -5.61
CA GLY A 58 4.81 12.93 -5.38
C GLY A 58 5.37 11.53 -5.63
N LEU A 59 4.54 10.56 -6.03
CA LEU A 59 5.03 9.22 -6.32
C LEU A 59 5.80 9.18 -7.64
N ASN A 60 6.96 8.54 -7.62
CA ASN A 60 7.81 8.30 -8.79
C ASN A 60 7.39 7.06 -9.60
N VAL A 61 6.58 6.18 -9.00
CA VAL A 61 6.03 4.97 -9.62
C VAL A 61 4.53 4.92 -9.40
N ALA A 62 3.80 4.27 -10.31
CA ALA A 62 2.37 4.07 -10.14
C ALA A 62 2.09 3.21 -8.89
N PRO A 63 1.05 3.53 -8.09
CA PRO A 63 0.57 2.64 -7.03
C PRO A 63 0.36 1.22 -7.56
N ALA A 64 0.90 0.22 -6.87
CA ALA A 64 0.84 -1.17 -7.34
C ALA A 64 -0.60 -1.69 -7.44
N LEU A 65 -0.89 -2.45 -8.49
CA LEU A 65 -2.16 -3.20 -8.60
C LEU A 65 -2.10 -4.49 -7.76
N ASN A 66 -0.92 -5.10 -7.73
CA ASN A 66 -0.65 -6.33 -7.00
C ASN A 66 0.40 -6.04 -5.93
N SER A 67 0.02 -6.11 -4.67
CA SER A 67 0.90 -6.02 -3.51
C SER A 67 0.34 -6.88 -2.38
N ARG A 68 1.13 -7.12 -1.34
CA ARG A 68 0.63 -7.81 -0.14
C ARG A 68 -0.54 -7.06 0.51
N HIS A 69 -0.53 -5.72 0.47
CA HIS A 69 -1.66 -4.90 0.93
C HIS A 69 -2.93 -5.13 0.11
N THR A 70 -2.87 -5.18 -1.23
CA THR A 70 -4.07 -5.44 -2.04
C THR A 70 -4.58 -6.88 -1.91
N GLN A 71 -3.68 -7.81 -1.55
CA GLN A 71 -4.00 -9.21 -1.26
C GLN A 71 -4.48 -9.45 0.17
N LYS A 72 -4.49 -8.42 1.05
CA LYS A 72 -4.80 -8.55 2.49
C LYS A 72 -3.83 -9.46 3.24
N LEU A 73 -2.57 -9.46 2.82
CA LEU A 73 -1.47 -10.24 3.37
C LEU A 73 -0.38 -9.36 4.00
N ALA A 74 -0.60 -8.04 4.05
CA ALA A 74 0.24 -7.08 4.76
C ALA A 74 -0.59 -6.14 5.63
N ILE A 75 0.08 -5.57 6.62
CA ILE A 75 -0.42 -4.53 7.51
C ILE A 75 0.72 -3.58 7.86
N ASP A 76 0.42 -2.29 7.86
CA ASP A 76 1.35 -1.27 8.32
C ASP A 76 1.09 -0.96 9.79
N MET A 77 2.08 -1.20 10.64
CA MET A 77 2.00 -1.00 12.07
C MET A 77 3.16 -0.14 12.54
N ASN A 78 2.86 1.08 13.01
CA ASN A 78 3.82 1.90 13.72
C ASN A 78 3.80 1.53 15.21
N ILE A 79 4.77 0.71 15.62
CA ILE A 79 4.84 0.13 16.97
C ILE A 79 5.88 0.89 17.80
N SER A 80 5.50 1.23 19.04
CA SER A 80 6.40 1.76 20.07
C SER A 80 6.00 1.27 21.46
N TRP A 81 6.97 1.10 22.35
CA TRP A 81 6.71 0.79 23.77
C TRP A 81 7.75 1.42 24.69
N THR A 82 7.55 1.28 25.99
CA THR A 82 8.50 1.68 27.03
C THR A 82 8.85 0.49 27.93
N GLY A 83 10.05 0.51 28.52
CA GLY A 83 10.48 -0.57 29.43
C GLY A 83 10.70 -1.91 28.74
N THR A 84 10.47 -3.00 29.48
CA THR A 84 10.52 -4.37 28.96
C THR A 84 9.15 -4.75 28.42
N LEU A 85 9.09 -5.20 27.17
CA LEU A 85 7.86 -5.72 26.57
C LEU A 85 7.75 -7.21 26.90
N ALA A 86 6.70 -7.60 27.63
CA ALA A 86 6.32 -9.00 27.82
C ALA A 86 5.25 -9.37 26.78
N ILE A 87 5.52 -10.37 25.96
CA ILE A 87 4.64 -10.81 24.87
C ILE A 87 4.78 -12.31 24.65
N ASN A 88 3.70 -13.00 24.27
CA ASN A 88 3.78 -14.41 23.91
C ASN A 88 4.23 -14.58 22.45
N ASN A 89 4.93 -15.66 22.15
CA ASN A 89 5.14 -16.14 20.80
C ASN A 89 3.99 -17.07 20.35
N ALA A 90 4.03 -17.56 19.11
CA ALA A 90 2.97 -18.42 18.57
C ALA A 90 2.80 -19.77 19.27
N SER A 91 3.80 -20.27 20.02
CA SER A 91 3.64 -21.47 20.85
C SER A 91 2.99 -21.18 22.22
N GLY A 92 2.67 -19.92 22.52
CA GLY A 92 2.15 -19.49 23.81
C GLY A 92 3.22 -19.23 24.87
N THR A 93 4.50 -19.29 24.51
CA THR A 93 5.62 -19.06 25.43
C THR A 93 5.84 -17.56 25.62
N ALA A 94 5.92 -17.11 26.87
CA ALA A 94 6.23 -15.72 27.20
C ALA A 94 7.68 -15.37 26.83
N VAL A 95 7.85 -14.25 26.15
CA VAL A 95 9.12 -13.63 25.75
C VAL A 95 9.21 -12.25 26.39
N SER A 96 10.37 -11.89 26.92
CA SER A 96 10.65 -10.57 27.49
C SER A 96 11.67 -9.82 26.62
N ILE A 97 11.27 -8.71 26.02
CA ILE A 97 12.12 -7.90 25.14
C ILE A 97 12.60 -6.66 25.90
N SER A 98 13.83 -6.74 26.41
CA SER A 98 14.49 -5.64 27.12
C SER A 98 15.44 -4.83 26.23
N SER A 99 15.76 -5.32 25.04
CA SER A 99 16.64 -4.64 24.08
C SER A 99 16.01 -3.40 23.42
N SER A 100 16.86 -2.64 22.73
CA SER A 100 16.52 -1.48 21.92
C SER A 100 16.60 -1.82 20.42
N PRO A 101 15.93 -1.05 19.53
CA PRO A 101 15.01 0.06 19.84
C PRO A 101 13.69 -0.43 20.44
N LYS A 102 12.97 0.46 21.12
CA LYS A 102 11.62 0.17 21.66
C LYS A 102 10.54 0.47 20.62
N THR A 103 10.73 -0.10 19.43
CA THR A 103 9.88 0.15 18.25
C THR A 103 9.70 -1.11 17.42
N GLY A 104 8.83 -1.05 16.41
CA GLY A 104 8.67 -2.11 15.39
C GLY A 104 9.96 -2.51 14.67
N MET A 105 11.10 -1.83 14.88
CA MET A 105 12.40 -2.19 14.32
C MET A 105 13.27 -3.07 15.25
N ASN A 106 12.75 -3.51 16.40
CA ASN A 106 13.48 -4.41 17.31
C ASN A 106 13.58 -5.83 16.74
N SER A 107 14.79 -6.39 16.69
CA SER A 107 15.03 -7.73 16.13
C SER A 107 14.36 -8.87 16.92
N GLU A 108 14.25 -8.77 18.25
CA GLU A 108 13.55 -9.77 19.05
C GLU A 108 12.04 -9.71 18.77
N LEU A 109 11.48 -8.51 18.58
CA LEU A 109 10.09 -8.36 18.15
C LEU A 109 9.87 -8.95 16.74
N HIS A 110 10.84 -8.83 15.84
CA HIS A 110 10.79 -9.47 14.52
C HIS A 110 10.73 -10.99 14.65
N THR A 111 11.53 -11.58 15.54
CA THR A 111 11.48 -13.03 15.82
C THR A 111 10.13 -13.46 16.38
N VAL A 112 9.55 -12.68 17.32
CA VAL A 112 8.20 -12.95 17.84
C VAL A 112 7.16 -12.86 16.73
N GLY A 113 7.17 -11.80 15.92
CA GLY A 113 6.26 -11.64 14.78
C GLY A 113 6.36 -12.79 13.79
N ALA A 114 7.58 -13.19 13.42
CA ALA A 114 7.83 -14.30 12.50
C ALA A 114 7.25 -15.63 13.01
N SER A 115 7.21 -15.85 14.34
CA SER A 115 6.56 -17.04 14.90
C SER A 115 5.05 -17.10 14.58
N TYR A 116 4.39 -15.96 14.42
CA TYR A 116 2.99 -15.85 14.00
C TYR A 116 2.81 -15.79 12.47
N GLY A 117 3.89 -15.92 11.70
CA GLY A 117 3.85 -15.71 10.25
C GLY A 117 3.73 -14.24 9.84
N VAL A 118 4.03 -13.29 10.74
CA VAL A 118 4.02 -11.84 10.48
C VAL A 118 5.47 -11.34 10.43
N ILE A 119 5.99 -11.21 9.23
CA ILE A 119 7.40 -10.97 8.93
C ILE A 119 7.64 -9.48 8.71
N LYS A 120 8.69 -8.95 9.34
CA LYS A 120 9.10 -7.56 9.17
C LYS A 120 9.64 -7.32 7.75
N PHE A 121 9.32 -6.16 7.17
CA PHE A 121 9.89 -5.73 5.90
C PHE A 121 11.41 -5.87 5.81
N VAL A 122 11.89 -6.58 4.77
CA VAL A 122 13.32 -6.88 4.59
C VAL A 122 14.15 -5.67 4.14
N GLY A 123 13.52 -4.64 3.56
CA GLY A 123 14.21 -3.40 3.18
C GLY A 123 14.55 -2.48 4.36
N GLY A 124 14.24 -2.91 5.60
CA GLY A 124 14.64 -2.22 6.81
C GLY A 124 13.95 -0.87 6.97
N SER A 125 14.74 0.21 7.04
CA SER A 125 14.21 1.55 7.38
C SER A 125 13.52 2.28 6.23
N SER A 126 13.55 1.76 5.01
CA SER A 126 12.83 2.36 3.88
C SER A 126 11.31 2.20 3.99
N ASP A 127 10.83 1.21 4.76
CA ASP A 127 9.43 1.05 5.13
C ASP A 127 9.29 0.47 6.55
N LYS A 128 9.46 1.34 7.55
CA LYS A 128 9.43 0.95 8.97
C LYS A 128 8.06 0.43 9.43
N PRO A 129 6.90 0.91 8.93
CA PRO A 129 5.62 0.35 9.32
C PRO A 129 5.32 -1.03 8.72
N HIS A 130 5.89 -1.43 7.60
CA HIS A 130 5.44 -2.62 6.86
C HIS A 130 5.73 -3.97 7.54
N TRP A 131 4.69 -4.78 7.67
CA TRP A 131 4.74 -6.20 8.05
C TRP A 131 3.85 -7.01 7.12
N SER A 132 4.28 -8.20 6.72
CA SER A 132 3.52 -9.06 5.81
C SER A 132 3.78 -10.54 6.06
N ASN A 133 3.12 -11.41 5.32
CA ASN A 133 3.33 -12.85 5.42
C ASN A 133 4.69 -13.32 4.87
N ASP A 134 5.42 -12.47 4.14
CA ASP A 134 6.71 -12.81 3.51
C ASP A 134 7.80 -11.73 3.68
N GLY A 135 7.51 -10.59 4.31
CA GLY A 135 8.45 -9.50 4.51
C GLY A 135 8.67 -8.60 3.29
N HIS A 136 7.82 -8.72 2.26
CA HIS A 136 7.83 -7.90 1.03
C HIS A 136 6.49 -7.18 0.80
#